data_AF-A0A821SRU8-F1
#
_entry.id   AF-A0A821SRU8-F1
#
_cell.length_a   1.000
_cell.length_b   1.000
_cell.length_c   1.000
_cell.angle_alpha   90.00
_cell.angle_beta   90.00
_cell.angle_gamma   90.00
#
_symmetry.space_group_name_H-M   'P 1'
#
loop_
_entity.id
_entity.type
_entity.pdbx_description
1 polymer ?
#
loop_
_entity_poly.entity_id
_entity_poly.type
_entity_poly.pdbx_seq_one_letter_code
_entity_poly.pdbx_strand_id
1 'polypeptide(L)'
;MLITSKITSVAPLMERSPDFHLLPVNVRQVLFKRNFYITGAMNGLFLCRELNVFDNVTVQNSYIQLYGCDYMIECRRSIAQCDSNGSLIKILIFILAFSSSCSIIKYDNEGDISIMSSPINLISIENVYVTVLWKYLVYLYGFKEAALRFTRLVKSVLDLISILNQAPQIETRHRMVDTIIKETERTLVIGD
;
A
#
# COMPACT_ATOMS: atom_id res chain seq x y z
N MET A 1 -21.31 2.98 -3.00
CA MET A 1 -20.84 4.09 -2.13
C MET A 1 -19.83 3.60 -1.07
N LEU A 2 -18.88 2.71 -1.44
CA LEU A 2 -17.92 2.06 -0.50
C LEU A 2 -16.45 2.21 -0.94
N ILE A 3 -16.21 2.74 -2.15
CA ILE A 3 -14.86 3.01 -2.66
C ILE A 3 -14.36 4.37 -2.12
N THR A 4 -15.26 5.32 -1.88
CA THR A 4 -14.95 6.65 -1.36
C THR A 4 -14.48 6.66 0.10
N SER A 5 -14.87 5.69 0.94
CA SER A 5 -14.46 5.69 2.36
C SER A 5 -13.06 5.12 2.62
N LYS A 6 -12.43 4.46 1.64
CA LYS A 6 -11.05 3.95 1.77
C LYS A 6 -9.99 5.00 1.44
N ILE A 7 -10.35 6.10 0.78
CA ILE A 7 -9.43 7.07 0.13
C ILE A 7 -8.68 8.00 1.12
N THR A 8 -9.03 8.02 2.40
CA THR A 8 -8.81 9.19 3.27
C THR A 8 -7.41 9.37 3.87
N SER A 9 -6.54 8.35 3.94
CA SER A 9 -5.25 8.53 4.65
C SER A 9 -4.07 8.94 3.75
N VAL A 10 -4.04 8.49 2.49
CA VAL A 10 -2.93 8.79 1.55
C VAL A 10 -3.24 10.02 0.67
N ALA A 11 -4.51 10.29 0.36
CA ALA A 11 -4.90 11.48 -0.42
C ALA A 11 -4.38 12.79 0.16
N PRO A 12 -4.53 13.08 1.47
CA PRO A 12 -4.04 14.34 2.03
C PRO A 12 -2.51 14.45 1.99
N LEU A 13 -1.78 13.33 1.96
CA LEU A 13 -0.32 13.33 1.84
C LEU A 13 0.12 13.70 0.42
N MET A 14 -0.55 13.15 -0.60
CA MET A 14 -0.27 13.47 -2.00
C MET A 14 -0.67 14.89 -2.37
N GLU A 15 -1.81 15.36 -1.87
CA GLU A 15 -2.30 16.74 -2.05
C GLU A 15 -1.41 17.79 -1.37
N ARG A 16 -0.49 17.39 -0.50
CA ARG A 16 0.51 18.30 0.08
C ARG A 16 1.79 18.40 -0.75
N SER A 17 1.98 17.53 -1.74
CA SER A 17 3.17 17.56 -2.59
C SER A 17 2.98 18.56 -3.73
N PRO A 18 3.86 19.58 -3.87
CA PRO A 18 3.84 20.47 -5.02
C PRO A 18 3.98 19.71 -6.35
N ASP A 19 4.79 18.65 -6.37
CA ASP A 19 5.02 17.82 -7.56
C ASP A 19 3.75 17.14 -8.04
N PHE A 20 2.84 16.80 -7.13
CA PHE A 20 1.54 16.26 -7.49
C PHE A 20 0.71 17.26 -8.28
N HIS A 21 0.71 18.53 -7.87
CA HIS A 21 -0.05 19.60 -8.54
C HIS A 21 0.54 20.04 -9.88
N LEU A 22 1.83 19.75 -10.14
CA LEU A 22 2.46 19.95 -11.45
C LEU A 22 1.96 18.94 -12.49
N LEU A 23 1.35 17.84 -12.06
CA LEU A 23 0.83 16.82 -12.97
C LEU A 23 -0.57 17.20 -13.50
N PRO A 24 -0.85 16.89 -14.78
CA PRO A 24 -2.19 17.00 -15.34
C PRO A 24 -3.23 16.25 -14.48
N VAL A 25 -4.46 16.77 -14.42
CA VAL A 25 -5.54 16.24 -13.57
C VAL A 25 -5.81 14.76 -13.84
N ASN A 26 -5.83 14.35 -15.11
CA ASN A 26 -5.99 12.96 -15.53
C ASN A 26 -4.86 12.07 -14.99
N VAL A 27 -3.62 12.54 -15.01
CA VAL A 27 -2.45 11.79 -14.49
C VAL A 27 -2.54 11.63 -12.99
N ARG A 28 -2.91 12.69 -12.27
CA ARG A 28 -3.14 12.64 -10.82
C ARG A 28 -4.17 11.58 -10.45
N GLN A 29 -5.30 11.55 -11.16
CA GLN A 29 -6.35 10.56 -10.92
C GLN A 29 -5.88 9.14 -11.20
N VAL A 30 -5.11 8.92 -12.29
CA VAL A 30 -4.57 7.61 -12.64
C VAL A 30 -3.55 7.13 -11.61
N LEU A 31 -2.61 7.99 -11.19
CA LEU A 31 -1.65 7.67 -10.13
C LEU A 31 -2.35 7.31 -8.84
N PHE A 32 -3.37 8.09 -8.47
CA PHE A 32 -4.15 7.81 -7.29
C PHE A 32 -4.83 6.45 -7.41
N LYS A 33 -5.56 6.17 -8.50
CA LYS A 33 -6.26 4.88 -8.70
C LYS A 33 -5.30 3.68 -8.66
N ARG A 34 -4.13 3.79 -9.28
CA ARG A 34 -3.17 2.68 -9.43
C ARG A 34 -2.33 2.44 -8.17
N ASN A 35 -1.77 3.51 -7.60
CA ASN A 35 -0.76 3.38 -6.55
C ASN A 35 -1.38 3.44 -5.14
N PHE A 36 -2.66 3.78 -5.02
CA PHE A 36 -3.35 3.86 -3.74
C PHE A 36 -3.27 2.58 -2.92
N TYR A 37 -3.41 1.41 -3.55
CA TYR A 37 -3.39 0.13 -2.82
C TYR A 37 -2.03 -0.14 -2.17
N ILE A 38 -0.93 0.02 -2.92
CA ILE A 38 0.41 -0.24 -2.39
C ILE A 38 0.84 0.82 -1.37
N THR A 39 0.55 2.09 -1.64
CA THR A 39 0.89 3.20 -0.74
C THR A 39 0.09 3.12 0.56
N GLY A 40 -1.21 2.83 0.48
CA GLY A 40 -2.07 2.62 1.64
C GLY A 40 -1.66 1.39 2.45
N ALA A 41 -1.30 0.29 1.78
CA ALA A 41 -0.81 -0.91 2.45
C ALA A 41 0.55 -0.69 3.14
N MET A 42 1.46 0.05 2.52
CA MET A 42 2.76 0.40 3.12
C MET A 42 2.56 1.28 4.37
N ASN A 43 1.68 2.28 4.29
CA ASN A 43 1.31 3.11 5.43
C ASN A 43 0.64 2.27 6.54
N GLY A 44 -0.26 1.35 6.17
CA GLY A 44 -0.89 0.41 7.10
C GLY A 44 0.12 -0.49 7.79
N LEU A 45 1.10 -1.03 7.05
CA LEU A 45 2.18 -1.86 7.59
C LEU A 45 2.99 -1.10 8.65
N PHE A 46 3.34 0.15 8.35
CA PHE A 46 4.05 1.03 9.27
C PHE A 46 3.22 1.33 10.53
N LEU A 47 1.94 1.67 10.39
CA LEU A 47 1.06 1.91 11.55
C LEU A 47 0.87 0.64 12.40
N CYS A 48 0.73 -0.53 11.76
CA CYS A 48 0.62 -1.79 12.48
C CYS A 48 1.86 -2.10 13.31
N ARG A 49 3.05 -1.72 12.83
CA ARG A 49 4.31 -1.81 13.58
C ARG A 49 4.30 -0.86 14.76
N GLU A 50 4.06 0.44 14.53
CA GLU A 50 4.14 1.48 15.56
C GLU A 50 3.12 1.26 16.69
N LEU A 51 1.95 0.72 16.35
CA LEU A 51 0.88 0.43 17.32
C LEU A 51 0.96 -0.98 17.91
N ASN A 52 1.97 -1.78 17.53
CA ASN A 52 2.10 -3.18 17.94
C ASN A 52 0.79 -3.98 17.76
N VAL A 53 0.12 -3.78 16.63
CA VAL A 53 -1.23 -4.32 16.38
C VAL A 53 -1.28 -5.84 16.56
N PHE A 54 -0.20 -6.52 16.16
CA PHE A 54 -0.10 -7.97 16.27
C PHE A 54 0.34 -8.47 17.65
N ASP A 55 0.58 -7.61 18.64
CA ASP A 55 0.76 -8.06 20.03
C ASP A 55 -0.59 -8.29 20.72
N ASN A 56 -1.68 -7.77 20.13
CA ASN A 56 -3.04 -8.01 20.60
C ASN A 56 -3.55 -9.38 20.12
N VAL A 57 -3.79 -10.30 21.08
CA VAL A 57 -4.27 -11.66 20.81
C VAL A 57 -5.63 -11.66 20.10
N THR A 58 -6.53 -10.73 20.43
CA THR A 58 -7.83 -10.61 19.75
C THR A 58 -7.64 -10.30 18.27
N VAL A 59 -6.74 -9.37 17.94
CA VAL A 59 -6.43 -9.03 16.54
C VAL A 59 -5.80 -10.21 15.82
N GLN A 60 -4.84 -10.91 16.44
CA GLN A 60 -4.26 -12.12 15.84
C GLN A 60 -5.32 -13.17 15.53
N ASN A 61 -6.20 -13.46 16.49
CA ASN A 61 -7.27 -14.44 16.32
C ASN A 61 -8.24 -14.04 15.20
N SER A 62 -8.62 -12.75 15.12
CA SER A 62 -9.44 -12.25 14.03
C SER A 62 -8.75 -12.39 12.67
N TYR A 63 -7.46 -12.08 12.57
CA TYR A 63 -6.69 -12.26 11.33
C TYR A 63 -6.59 -13.73 10.93
N ILE A 64 -6.33 -14.64 11.88
CA ILE A 64 -6.29 -16.09 11.61
C ILE A 64 -7.64 -16.59 11.12
N GLN A 65 -8.76 -16.16 11.74
CA GLN A 65 -10.10 -16.57 11.33
C GLN A 65 -10.46 -16.07 9.93
N LEU A 66 -10.06 -14.85 9.58
CA LEU A 66 -10.41 -14.24 8.31
C LEU A 66 -9.50 -14.67 7.15
N TYR A 67 -8.20 -14.84 7.43
CA TYR A 67 -7.16 -14.97 6.41
C TYR A 67 -6.31 -16.24 6.54
N GLY A 68 -6.46 -16.99 7.63
CA GLY A 68 -5.65 -18.18 7.91
C GLY A 68 -4.34 -17.87 8.65
N CYS A 69 -3.75 -18.92 9.22
CA CYS A 69 -2.50 -18.81 9.99
C CYS A 69 -1.32 -18.36 9.14
N ASP A 70 -1.18 -18.90 7.93
CA ASP A 70 -0.03 -18.61 7.07
C ASP A 70 0.03 -17.14 6.68
N TYR A 71 -1.13 -16.56 6.29
CA TYR A 71 -1.24 -15.13 5.99
C TYR A 71 -0.88 -14.26 7.20
N MET A 72 -1.34 -14.64 8.41
CA MET A 72 -0.98 -13.91 9.64
C MET A 72 0.53 -13.95 9.90
N ILE A 73 1.17 -15.11 9.75
CA ILE A 73 2.62 -15.26 9.94
C ILE A 73 3.39 -14.39 8.93
N GLU A 74 2.97 -14.38 7.66
CA GLU A 74 3.60 -13.54 6.64
C GLU A 74 3.43 -12.04 6.91
N CYS A 75 2.23 -11.61 7.30
CA CYS A 75 1.97 -10.23 7.69
C CYS A 75 2.84 -9.82 8.88
N ARG A 76 2.88 -10.64 9.93
CA ARG A 76 3.69 -10.36 11.13
C ARG A 76 5.18 -10.26 10.80
N ARG A 77 5.69 -11.17 9.96
CA ARG A 77 7.07 -11.12 9.48
C ARG A 77 7.37 -9.83 8.73
N SER A 78 6.46 -9.39 7.87
CA SER A 78 6.63 -8.18 7.06
C SER A 78 6.61 -6.91 7.93
N ILE A 79 5.75 -6.87 8.94
CA ILE A 79 5.66 -5.76 9.91
C ILE A 79 6.94 -5.65 10.74
N ALA A 80 7.47 -6.79 11.21
CA ALA A 80 8.72 -6.84 11.96
C ALA A 80 9.91 -6.32 11.13
N GLN A 81 9.90 -6.54 9.82
CA GLN A 81 10.96 -6.10 8.91
C GLN A 81 10.82 -4.66 8.41
N CYS A 82 9.66 -4.02 8.58
CA CYS A 82 9.45 -2.63 8.20
C CYS A 82 10.42 -1.70 8.95
N ASP A 83 10.89 -0.61 8.35
CA ASP A 83 11.79 0.32 9.05
C ASP A 83 11.00 1.18 10.05
N SER A 84 11.52 1.40 11.26
CA SER A 84 10.89 2.25 12.27
C SER A 84 11.10 3.75 12.03
N ASN A 85 12.01 4.13 11.13
CA ASN A 85 12.25 5.53 10.82
C ASN A 85 11.11 6.07 9.93
N GLY A 86 10.14 6.73 10.55
CA GLY A 86 8.99 7.30 9.85
C GLY A 86 9.34 8.29 8.73
N SER A 87 10.51 8.94 8.76
CA SER A 87 10.96 9.79 7.66
C SER A 87 11.34 8.97 6.42
N LEU A 88 12.03 7.83 6.59
CA LEU A 88 12.34 6.90 5.49
C LEU A 88 11.06 6.35 4.87
N ILE A 89 10.10 5.96 5.71
CA ILE A 89 8.82 5.41 5.26
C ILE A 89 8.00 6.47 4.49
N LYS A 90 7.98 7.72 4.96
CA LYS A 90 7.30 8.82 4.24
C LYS A 90 7.89 9.05 2.85
N ILE A 91 9.22 9.09 2.74
CA ILE A 91 9.89 9.24 1.44
C ILE A 91 9.58 8.03 0.55
N LEU A 92 9.61 6.82 1.10
CA LEU A 92 9.25 5.60 0.37
C LEU A 92 7.80 5.63 -0.12
N ILE A 93 6.84 6.11 0.68
CA ILE A 93 5.45 6.28 0.25
C ILE A 93 5.36 7.25 -0.94
N PHE A 94 6.13 8.34 -0.98
CA PHE A 94 6.19 9.22 -2.14
C PHE A 94 6.76 8.53 -3.38
N ILE A 95 7.83 7.74 -3.24
CA ILE A 95 8.39 6.93 -4.35
C ILE A 95 7.30 6.01 -4.91
N LEU A 96 6.59 5.28 -4.05
CA LEU A 96 5.52 4.38 -4.47
C LEU A 96 4.33 5.12 -5.09
N ALA A 97 3.98 6.30 -4.58
CA ALA A 97 2.86 7.07 -5.06
C ALA A 97 3.10 7.69 -6.44
N PHE A 98 4.34 8.08 -6.74
CA PHE A 98 4.74 8.58 -8.05
C PHE A 98 5.28 7.49 -8.99
N SER A 99 5.31 6.23 -8.57
CA SER A 99 5.82 5.15 -9.41
C SER A 99 4.95 4.93 -10.66
N SER A 100 5.59 4.88 -11.83
CA SER A 100 4.90 4.59 -13.10
C SER A 100 4.45 3.13 -13.24
N SER A 101 5.00 2.23 -12.41
CA SER A 101 4.94 0.78 -12.60
C SER A 101 4.19 0.03 -11.50
N CYS A 102 3.58 0.73 -10.55
CA CYS A 102 2.87 0.10 -9.42
C CYS A 102 1.46 -0.43 -9.75
N SER A 103 1.10 -0.58 -11.04
CA SER A 103 -0.12 -1.28 -11.46
C SER A 103 -0.10 -2.80 -11.18
N ILE A 104 0.98 -3.32 -10.59
CA ILE A 104 1.22 -4.75 -10.37
C ILE A 104 0.11 -5.44 -9.55
N ILE A 105 -0.62 -4.71 -8.69
CA ILE A 105 -1.65 -5.28 -7.79
C ILE A 105 -3.05 -5.31 -8.44
N LYS A 106 -3.25 -4.61 -9.56
CA LYS A 106 -4.50 -4.67 -10.34
C LYS A 106 -4.17 -4.68 -11.82
N TYR A 107 -4.39 -5.84 -12.45
CA TYR A 107 -4.49 -5.96 -13.90
C TYR A 107 -5.77 -5.24 -14.36
N ASP A 108 -5.76 -3.91 -14.35
CA ASP A 108 -6.82 -3.09 -14.91
C ASP A 108 -6.41 -2.82 -16.37
N ASN A 109 -7.09 -3.46 -17.33
CA ASN A 109 -6.92 -3.22 -18.77
C ASN A 109 -7.36 -1.79 -19.18
N GLU A 110 -7.80 -0.97 -18.24
CA GLU A 110 -8.27 0.39 -18.47
C GLU A 110 -7.11 1.40 -18.38
N GLY A 111 -6.62 1.77 -19.57
CA GLY A 111 -5.90 3.02 -19.81
C GLY A 111 -4.41 2.93 -19.54
N ASP A 112 -3.67 2.41 -20.52
CA ASP A 112 -2.21 2.53 -20.57
C ASP A 112 -1.77 3.97 -20.29
N ILE A 113 -0.94 4.17 -19.25
CA ILE A 113 -0.27 5.46 -18.98
C ILE A 113 0.57 5.89 -20.19
N SER A 114 0.90 4.95 -21.09
CA SER A 114 1.59 5.24 -22.36
C SER A 114 0.84 6.25 -23.24
N ILE A 115 -0.46 6.46 -23.03
CA ILE A 115 -1.30 7.25 -23.95
C ILE A 115 -1.50 8.71 -23.50
N MET A 116 -1.30 9.09 -22.22
CA MET A 116 -1.89 10.35 -21.71
C MET A 116 -0.99 11.38 -21.02
N SER A 117 0.32 11.16 -20.85
CA SER A 117 1.25 12.21 -20.40
C SER A 117 2.70 11.74 -20.45
N SER A 118 3.65 12.65 -20.72
CA SER A 118 5.09 12.37 -20.79
C SER A 118 5.58 11.52 -19.60
N PRO A 119 5.86 10.21 -19.79
CA PRO A 119 6.39 9.33 -18.74
C PRO A 119 7.66 9.89 -18.10
N ILE A 120 8.37 10.73 -18.86
CA ILE A 120 9.59 11.43 -18.46
C ILE A 120 9.36 12.30 -17.22
N ASN A 121 8.25 13.02 -17.12
CA ASN A 121 8.00 13.90 -15.98
C ASN A 121 7.75 13.09 -14.70
N LEU A 122 7.00 12.00 -14.81
CA LEU A 122 6.70 11.13 -13.67
C LEU A 122 7.96 10.42 -13.16
N ILE A 123 8.75 9.85 -14.07
CA ILE A 123 10.04 9.22 -13.76
C ILE A 123 11.00 10.26 -13.15
N SER A 124 10.98 11.50 -13.63
CA SER A 124 11.82 12.57 -13.06
C SER A 124 11.45 12.87 -11.60
N ILE A 125 10.15 12.92 -11.27
CA ILE A 125 9.65 13.14 -9.91
C ILE A 125 10.04 11.95 -9.03
N GLU A 126 9.78 10.72 -9.47
CA GLU A 126 10.16 9.49 -8.76
C GLU A 126 11.67 9.47 -8.45
N ASN A 127 12.51 9.79 -9.44
CA ASN A 127 13.97 9.85 -9.29
C ASN A 127 14.43 10.89 -8.27
N VAL A 128 13.74 12.02 -8.15
CA VAL A 128 14.02 13.01 -7.09
C VAL A 128 13.83 12.36 -5.72
N TYR A 129 12.69 11.69 -5.48
CA TYR A 129 12.43 11.03 -4.19
C TYR A 129 13.38 9.86 -3.91
N VAL A 130 13.73 9.05 -4.92
CA VAL A 130 14.74 8.00 -4.80
C VAL A 130 16.11 8.59 -4.42
N THR A 131 16.50 9.69 -5.06
CA THR A 131 17.76 10.39 -4.76
C THR A 131 17.76 10.96 -3.36
N VAL A 132 16.64 11.55 -2.92
CA VAL A 132 16.48 12.07 -1.54
C VAL A 132 16.59 10.92 -0.54
N LEU A 133 15.91 9.80 -0.77
CA LEU A 133 15.99 8.62 0.09
C LEU A 133 17.44 8.12 0.21
N TRP A 134 18.12 7.97 -0.92
CA TRP A 134 19.51 7.52 -0.96
C TRP A 134 20.45 8.46 -0.21
N LYS A 135 20.39 9.77 -0.48
CA LYS A 135 21.20 10.78 0.20
C LYS A 135 20.92 10.79 1.71
N TYR A 136 19.67 10.65 2.10
CA TYR A 136 19.26 10.63 3.50
C TYR A 136 19.78 9.37 4.23
N LEU A 137 19.74 8.20 3.58
CA LEU A 137 20.32 6.98 4.11
C LEU A 137 21.84 7.08 4.27
N VAL A 138 22.54 7.57 3.24
CA VAL A 138 24.00 7.75 3.28
C VAL A 138 24.40 8.75 4.36
N TYR A 139 23.64 9.85 4.51
CA TYR A 139 23.87 10.85 5.54
C TYR A 139 23.71 10.29 6.95
N LEU A 140 22.67 9.50 7.21
CA LEU A 140 22.38 8.97 8.56
C LEU A 140 23.24 7.77 8.96
N TYR A 141 23.55 6.89 8.01
CA TYR A 141 24.10 5.56 8.34
C TYR A 141 25.46 5.27 7.67
N GLY A 142 25.94 6.16 6.80
CA GLY A 142 27.11 5.90 5.96
C GLY A 142 26.84 4.90 4.84
N PHE A 143 27.77 4.79 3.90
CA PHE A 143 27.55 4.09 2.63
C PHE A 143 27.13 2.60 2.78
N LYS A 144 27.86 1.83 3.61
CA LYS A 144 27.63 0.38 3.73
C LYS A 144 26.27 0.06 4.34
N GLU A 145 25.92 0.72 5.44
CA GLU A 145 24.63 0.49 6.12
C GLU A 145 23.47 1.09 5.31
N ALA A 146 23.68 2.21 4.63
CA ALA A 146 22.72 2.78 3.69
C ALA A 146 22.33 1.79 2.59
N ALA A 147 23.32 1.11 1.97
CA ALA A 147 23.07 0.10 0.96
C ALA A 147 22.23 -1.07 1.52
N LEU A 148 22.59 -1.60 2.68
CA LEU A 148 21.85 -2.69 3.33
C LEU A 148 20.40 -2.29 3.64
N ARG A 149 20.19 -1.08 4.18
CA ARG A 149 18.85 -0.57 4.50
C ARG A 149 18.02 -0.30 3.25
N PHE A 150 18.64 0.26 2.22
CA PHE A 150 17.96 0.45 0.94
C PHE A 150 17.47 -0.89 0.36
N THR A 151 18.31 -1.93 0.36
CA THR A 151 17.91 -3.27 -0.07
C THR A 151 16.78 -3.84 0.78
N ARG A 152 16.80 -3.62 2.11
CA ARG A 152 15.70 -4.03 3.00
C ARG A 152 14.40 -3.31 2.68
N LEU A 153 14.42 -2.00 2.43
CA LEU A 153 13.24 -1.24 2.03
C LEU A 153 12.64 -1.77 0.72
N VAL A 154 13.49 -2.01 -0.30
CA VAL A 154 13.06 -2.62 -1.56
C VAL A 154 12.44 -4.00 -1.33
N LYS A 155 13.08 -4.83 -0.51
CA LYS A 155 12.55 -6.15 -0.15
C LYS A 155 11.20 -6.04 0.56
N SER A 156 11.03 -5.11 1.50
CA SER A 156 9.74 -4.89 2.18
C SER A 156 8.63 -4.51 1.21
N VAL A 157 8.93 -3.73 0.17
CA VAL A 157 7.95 -3.41 -0.89
C VAL A 157 7.59 -4.67 -1.68
N LEU A 158 8.56 -5.51 -2.06
CA LEU A 158 8.29 -6.75 -2.79
C LEU A 158 7.49 -7.76 -1.96
N ASP A 159 7.85 -7.93 -0.69
CA ASP A 159 7.15 -8.82 0.24
C ASP A 159 5.69 -8.30 0.44
N LEU A 160 5.49 -6.98 0.52
CA LEU A 160 4.15 -6.37 0.58
C LEU A 160 3.33 -6.64 -0.70
N ILE A 161 3.94 -6.50 -1.88
CA ILE A 161 3.27 -6.83 -3.16
C ILE A 161 2.85 -8.30 -3.17
N SER A 162 3.72 -9.20 -2.70
CA SER A 162 3.41 -10.63 -2.60
C SER A 162 2.19 -10.89 -1.70
N ILE A 163 2.16 -10.30 -0.50
CA ILE A 163 1.04 -10.43 0.45
C ILE A 163 -0.26 -9.87 -0.13
N LEU A 164 -0.19 -8.72 -0.81
CA LEU A 164 -1.36 -8.10 -1.43
C LEU A 164 -1.93 -8.94 -2.57
N ASN A 165 -1.09 -9.70 -3.27
CA ASN A 165 -1.52 -10.62 -4.33
C ASN A 165 -2.10 -11.94 -3.79
N GLN A 166 -1.75 -12.34 -2.56
CA GLN A 166 -2.34 -13.51 -1.90
C GLN A 166 -3.72 -13.21 -1.27
N ALA A 167 -3.93 -11.97 -0.80
CA ALA A 167 -5.17 -11.58 -0.09
C ALA A 167 -6.49 -11.81 -0.87
N PRO A 168 -6.57 -11.66 -2.21
CA PRO A 168 -7.76 -11.96 -3.00
C PRO A 168 -8.02 -13.46 -3.18
N GLN A 169 -7.03 -14.32 -2.99
CA GLN A 169 -7.14 -15.76 -3.21
C GLN A 169 -7.66 -16.53 -1.98
N ILE A 170 -7.84 -15.84 -0.84
CA ILE A 170 -8.40 -16.45 0.36
C ILE A 170 -9.92 -16.43 0.26
N GLU A 171 -10.48 -17.54 -0.26
CA GLU A 171 -11.90 -17.82 -0.50
C GLU A 171 -12.85 -17.45 0.67
N THR A 172 -12.33 -17.39 1.89
CA THR A 172 -13.07 -17.06 3.12
C THR A 172 -13.74 -15.69 3.06
N ARG A 173 -13.12 -14.70 2.40
CA ARG A 173 -13.67 -13.34 2.34
C ARG A 173 -14.92 -13.25 1.47
N HIS A 174 -14.94 -13.95 0.34
CA HIS A 174 -16.12 -14.04 -0.52
C HIS A 174 -17.24 -14.79 0.21
N ARG A 175 -16.93 -15.95 0.81
CA ARG A 175 -17.92 -16.74 1.55
C ARG A 175 -18.53 -15.98 2.74
N MET A 176 -17.73 -15.23 3.50
CA MET A 176 -18.24 -14.47 4.64
C MET A 176 -19.13 -13.30 4.21
N VAL A 177 -18.75 -12.56 3.15
CA VAL A 177 -19.57 -11.49 2.59
C VAL A 177 -20.86 -12.04 1.98
N ASP A 178 -20.79 -13.15 1.23
CA ASP A 178 -21.96 -13.81 0.66
C ASP A 178 -22.90 -14.37 1.74
N THR A 179 -22.35 -14.85 2.86
CA THR A 179 -23.14 -15.31 4.01
C THR A 179 -23.83 -14.14 4.70
N ILE A 180 -23.14 -13.01 4.89
CA ILE A 180 -23.75 -11.80 5.46
C ILE A 180 -24.83 -11.25 4.54
N ILE A 181 -24.61 -11.22 3.22
CA ILE A 181 -25.62 -10.79 2.24
C ILE A 181 -26.85 -11.70 2.33
N LYS A 182 -26.67 -13.03 2.30
CA LYS A 182 -27.78 -14.00 2.40
C LYS A 182 -28.54 -13.94 3.73
N GLU A 183 -27.85 -13.72 4.85
CA GLU A 183 -28.47 -13.52 6.16
C GLU A 183 -29.25 -12.20 6.21
N THR A 184 -28.69 -11.12 5.65
CA THR A 184 -29.36 -9.81 5.61
C THR A 184 -30.61 -9.86 4.71
N GLU A 185 -30.52 -10.52 3.56
CA GLU A 185 -31.66 -10.78 2.66
C GLU A 185 -32.74 -11.60 3.36
N ARG A 186 -32.38 -12.68 4.07
CA ARG A 186 -33.35 -13.46 4.86
C ARG A 186 -34.05 -12.65 5.94
N THR A 187 -33.30 -11.80 6.63
CA THR A 187 -33.85 -11.00 7.74
C THR A 187 -34.78 -9.89 7.24
N LEU A 188 -34.51 -9.36 6.04
CA LEU A 188 -35.36 -8.35 5.39
C LEU A 188 -36.65 -8.95 4.79
N VAL A 189 -36.64 -10.21 4.35
CA VAL A 189 -37.82 -10.89 3.80
C VAL A 189 -38.84 -11.35 4.87
N ILE A 190 -38.43 -11.42 6.14
CA ILE A 190 -39.32 -11.80 7.26
C ILE A 190 -40.09 -10.58 7.83
N GLY A 191 -39.83 -9.37 7.31
CA GLY A 191 -40.45 -8.11 7.77
C GLY A 191 -41.65 -7.61 6.96
N ASP A 192 -42.05 -8.32 5.89
CA ASP A 192 -43.29 -8.11 5.12
C ASP A 192 -44.31 -9.23 5.40
#